data_AF-A0A978UTT1-F1
#
_entry.id   AF-A0A978UTT1-F1
#
_cell.length_a   1.000
_cell.length_b   1.000
_cell.length_c   1.000
_cell.angle_alpha   90.00
_cell.angle_beta   90.00
_cell.angle_gamma   90.00
#
_symmetry.space_group_name_H-M   'P 1'
#
loop_
_entity.id
_entity.type
_entity.pdbx_description
1 polymer ?
#
loop_
_entity_poly.entity_id
_entity_poly.type
_entity_poly.pdbx_seq_one_letter_code
_entity_poly.pdbx_strand_id
1 'polypeptide(L)'
;MGYATVFVGLCLLCALASTEAQFNCSSQSKCSALIDYQAPNKTTLGAIKTLFGVKKFYNLLGANNLGISTPQNTTVAEKQTILIPFMCMCANGTGVSDNVPKYSVKAGDSLDHIARDIFSALTTYEEIARVNNIAAPAYIIQPGQHLWIPLPCSCDLVDGVKVVHYGHKVEKGSTLEIIARRYGTTENTLLRLNGMTNSSELLADQILDVPLQACSSSIKNESLDTSLLLSNGTYALTAYQCVKCKCDAANNFTLQCEPSQLNSTHWKVCPSTQCEDSSLVLGNTTGGSSTCELKTTCAYAGYNNSTIFTVLANSSTCPAPSPNNKAGSKMGLQILSWNFLFVTVHLVFLCLCLSQ
;
A
#
# COMPACT_ATOMS: atom_id res chain seq x y z
N MET A 1 -37.29 -43.55 -43.84
CA MET A 1 -36.82 -42.15 -43.94
C MET A 1 -37.12 -41.49 -42.60
N GLY A 2 -36.11 -41.43 -41.72
CA GLY A 2 -36.25 -40.84 -40.38
C GLY A 2 -35.85 -39.36 -40.41
N TYR A 3 -36.71 -38.49 -39.89
CA TYR A 3 -36.41 -37.08 -39.70
C TYR A 3 -35.77 -36.89 -38.32
N ALA A 4 -34.49 -36.50 -38.30
CA ALA A 4 -33.81 -36.09 -37.09
C ALA A 4 -34.08 -34.61 -36.84
N THR A 5 -34.92 -34.30 -35.85
CA THR A 5 -35.07 -32.96 -35.28
C THR A 5 -33.83 -32.63 -34.44
N VAL A 6 -32.97 -31.77 -34.95
CA VAL A 6 -31.82 -31.22 -34.23
C VAL A 6 -32.33 -30.11 -33.31
N PHE A 7 -32.28 -30.34 -31.99
CA PHE A 7 -32.46 -29.31 -30.97
C PHE A 7 -31.23 -28.40 -30.98
N VAL A 8 -31.36 -27.19 -31.52
CA VAL A 8 -30.37 -26.13 -31.34
C VAL A 8 -30.58 -25.55 -29.95
N GLY A 9 -29.83 -26.08 -28.98
CA GLY A 9 -29.74 -25.51 -27.64
C GLY A 9 -28.99 -24.18 -27.71
N LEU A 10 -29.74 -23.07 -27.60
CA LEU A 10 -29.19 -21.74 -27.42
C LEU A 10 -28.53 -21.69 -26.04
N CYS A 11 -27.22 -21.97 -25.99
CA CYS A 11 -26.42 -21.80 -24.79
C CYS A 11 -26.27 -20.29 -24.57
N LEU A 12 -27.17 -19.71 -23.76
CA LEU A 12 -26.99 -18.36 -23.22
C LEU A 12 -25.76 -18.40 -22.31
N LEU A 13 -24.59 -18.11 -22.89
CA LEU A 13 -23.45 -17.64 -22.13
C LEU A 13 -23.89 -16.32 -21.52
N CYS A 14 -24.33 -16.35 -20.26
CA CYS A 14 -24.34 -15.16 -19.43
C CYS A 14 -22.89 -14.67 -19.36
N ALA A 15 -22.53 -13.74 -20.23
CA ALA A 15 -21.43 -12.84 -19.99
C ALA A 15 -21.85 -12.02 -18.76
N LEU A 16 -21.52 -12.54 -17.57
CA LEU A 16 -21.41 -11.70 -16.39
C LEU A 16 -20.36 -10.67 -16.78
N ALA A 17 -20.80 -9.44 -17.04
CA ALA A 17 -19.90 -8.31 -17.15
C ALA A 17 -19.08 -8.31 -15.87
N SER A 18 -17.83 -8.75 -15.95
CA SER A 18 -16.91 -8.67 -14.83
C SER A 18 -16.77 -7.19 -14.53
N THR A 19 -17.35 -6.75 -13.41
CA THR A 19 -17.11 -5.41 -12.88
C THR A 19 -15.62 -5.20 -12.87
N GLU A 20 -15.17 -4.21 -13.64
CA GLU A 20 -13.76 -3.87 -13.83
C GLU A 20 -13.10 -3.79 -12.44
N ALA A 21 -12.12 -4.64 -12.18
CA ALA A 21 -11.34 -4.55 -10.94
C ALA A 21 -10.40 -3.35 -11.06
N GLN A 22 -10.96 -2.15 -11.02
CA GLN A 22 -10.26 -0.88 -11.00
C GLN A 22 -10.43 -0.27 -9.61
N PHE A 23 -9.33 0.13 -9.00
CA PHE A 23 -9.37 0.85 -7.72
C PHE A 23 -9.38 2.34 -8.00
N ASN A 24 -10.33 3.03 -7.36
CA ASN A 24 -10.38 4.48 -7.42
C ASN A 24 -9.12 5.06 -6.78
N CYS A 25 -8.47 5.98 -7.48
CA CYS A 25 -7.36 6.74 -6.93
C CYS A 25 -7.39 8.19 -7.44
N SER A 26 -7.62 9.10 -6.52
CA SER A 26 -7.71 10.54 -6.76
C SER A 26 -6.38 11.26 -6.55
N SER A 27 -5.45 10.62 -5.84
CA SER A 27 -4.09 11.11 -5.64
C SER A 27 -3.32 11.23 -6.95
N GLN A 28 -2.35 12.16 -7.01
CA GLN A 28 -1.35 12.24 -8.09
C GLN A 28 0.01 11.65 -7.65
N SER A 29 0.01 10.77 -6.65
CA SER A 29 1.21 10.22 -6.04
C SER A 29 1.51 8.77 -6.46
N LYS A 30 2.71 8.32 -6.08
CA LYS A 30 3.10 6.90 -6.07
C LYS A 30 3.18 6.41 -4.63
N CYS A 31 2.81 5.16 -4.40
CA CYS A 31 2.82 4.57 -3.06
C CYS A 31 3.05 3.07 -3.12
N SER A 32 3.37 2.47 -1.97
CA SER A 32 3.48 1.02 -1.85
C SER A 32 2.09 0.38 -1.76
N ALA A 33 1.83 -0.67 -2.55
CA ALA A 33 0.59 -1.45 -2.51
C ALA A 33 0.89 -2.96 -2.43
N LEU A 34 -0.12 -3.73 -2.03
CA LEU A 34 -0.09 -5.20 -1.93
C LEU A 34 -1.23 -5.81 -2.75
N ILE A 35 -1.05 -7.04 -3.23
CA ILE A 35 -2.13 -7.82 -3.82
C ILE A 35 -1.92 -9.32 -3.59
N ASP A 36 -3.01 -10.06 -3.43
CA ASP A 36 -3.00 -11.53 -3.32
C ASP A 36 -2.70 -12.19 -4.66
N TYR A 37 -1.61 -12.92 -4.76
CA TYR A 37 -1.41 -13.87 -5.87
C TYR A 37 -1.58 -15.30 -5.39
N GLN A 38 -2.64 -15.97 -5.85
CA GLN A 38 -2.84 -17.40 -5.65
C GLN A 38 -2.16 -18.18 -6.77
N ALA A 39 -1.07 -18.88 -6.49
CA ALA A 39 -0.32 -19.59 -7.52
C ALA A 39 -1.23 -20.61 -8.29
N PRO A 40 -1.44 -20.46 -9.61
CA PRO A 40 -2.31 -21.36 -10.38
C PRO A 40 -1.82 -22.81 -10.37
N ASN A 41 -0.50 -22.99 -10.32
CA ASN A 41 0.23 -24.25 -10.33
C ASN A 41 1.37 -24.19 -9.31
N LYS A 42 1.89 -25.36 -8.91
CA LYS A 42 3.10 -25.46 -8.09
C LYS A 42 4.26 -24.68 -8.73
N THR A 43 4.89 -23.80 -7.96
CA THR A 43 5.96 -22.90 -8.45
C THR A 43 6.98 -22.61 -7.35
N THR A 44 7.79 -21.56 -7.49
CA THR A 44 8.74 -21.09 -6.47
C THR A 44 8.63 -19.59 -6.24
N LEU A 45 9.11 -19.11 -5.08
CA LEU A 45 9.17 -17.68 -4.78
C LEU A 45 10.00 -16.90 -5.81
N GLY A 46 11.08 -17.49 -6.33
CA GLY A 46 11.91 -16.90 -7.37
C GLY A 46 11.20 -16.75 -8.71
N ALA A 47 10.38 -17.74 -9.08
CA ALA A 47 9.54 -17.65 -10.28
C ALA A 47 8.45 -16.57 -10.12
N ILE A 48 7.82 -16.48 -8.95
CA ILE A 48 6.83 -15.43 -8.64
C ILE A 48 7.47 -14.05 -8.66
N LYS A 49 8.63 -13.87 -8.03
CA LYS A 49 9.42 -12.63 -8.09
C LYS A 49 9.68 -12.20 -9.54
N THR A 50 10.00 -13.16 -10.41
CA THR A 50 10.27 -12.91 -11.84
C THR A 50 8.99 -12.54 -12.58
N LEU A 51 7.90 -13.30 -12.40
CA LEU A 51 6.60 -13.04 -13.02
C LEU A 51 6.08 -11.64 -12.70
N PHE A 52 6.18 -11.21 -11.44
CA PHE A 52 5.72 -9.91 -10.98
C PHE A 52 6.76 -8.79 -11.12
N GLY A 53 7.96 -9.10 -11.62
CA GLY A 53 9.02 -8.09 -11.77
C GLY A 53 9.46 -7.45 -10.45
N VAL A 54 9.32 -8.15 -9.32
CA VAL A 54 9.72 -7.64 -8.00
C VAL A 54 11.24 -7.46 -8.00
N LYS A 55 11.72 -6.20 -7.98
CA LYS A 55 13.13 -5.86 -8.20
C LYS A 55 14.08 -6.57 -7.24
N LYS A 56 13.79 -6.49 -5.94
CA LYS A 56 14.59 -7.09 -4.86
C LYS A 56 13.82 -8.24 -4.22
N PHE A 57 14.44 -9.42 -4.13
CA PHE A 57 13.78 -10.61 -3.60
C PHE A 57 13.30 -10.43 -2.15
N TYR A 58 14.07 -9.70 -1.33
CA TYR A 58 13.70 -9.37 0.05
C TYR A 58 12.38 -8.61 0.18
N ASN A 59 11.94 -7.87 -0.85
CA ASN A 59 10.65 -7.20 -0.80
C ASN A 59 9.52 -8.25 -0.79
N LEU A 60 9.64 -9.30 -1.63
CA LEU A 60 8.68 -10.40 -1.64
C LEU A 60 8.69 -11.16 -0.31
N LEU A 61 9.87 -11.42 0.25
CA LEU A 61 9.98 -12.06 1.57
C LEU A 61 9.36 -11.20 2.67
N GLY A 62 9.63 -9.89 2.64
CA GLY A 62 9.14 -8.90 3.58
C GLY A 62 7.62 -8.76 3.60
N ALA A 63 7.00 -8.74 2.42
CA ALA A 63 5.54 -8.72 2.28
C ALA A 63 4.87 -9.99 2.83
N ASN A 64 5.59 -11.12 2.91
CA ASN A 64 5.07 -12.40 3.37
C ASN A 64 5.64 -12.84 4.73
N ASN A 65 6.30 -11.93 5.46
CA ASN A 65 6.96 -12.21 6.73
C ASN A 65 7.93 -13.42 6.72
N LEU A 66 8.56 -13.69 5.58
CA LEU A 66 9.50 -14.81 5.43
C LEU A 66 10.90 -14.39 5.87
N GLY A 67 11.67 -15.33 6.42
CA GLY A 67 13.05 -15.08 6.86
C GLY A 67 13.93 -14.55 5.73
N ILE A 68 14.86 -13.65 6.05
CA ILE A 68 15.74 -13.02 5.06
C ILE A 68 16.64 -14.03 4.32
N SER A 69 16.91 -15.19 4.94
CA SER A 69 17.67 -16.30 4.37
C SER A 69 16.82 -17.28 3.55
N THR A 70 15.51 -17.07 3.42
CA THR A 70 14.63 -17.94 2.63
C THR A 70 15.13 -18.03 1.18
N PRO A 71 15.37 -19.24 0.65
CA PRO A 71 15.85 -19.41 -0.72
C PRO A 71 14.84 -19.00 -1.82
N GLN A 72 15.33 -18.62 -2.99
CA GLN A 72 14.47 -18.35 -4.15
C GLN A 72 13.77 -19.60 -4.69
N ASN A 73 14.36 -20.79 -4.49
CA ASN A 73 13.77 -22.06 -4.92
C ASN A 73 12.76 -22.63 -3.91
N THR A 74 12.43 -21.91 -2.83
CA THR A 74 11.36 -22.30 -1.90
C THR A 74 10.08 -22.51 -2.69
N THR A 75 9.53 -23.72 -2.55
CA THR A 75 8.34 -24.17 -3.26
C THR A 75 7.11 -23.42 -2.75
N VAL A 76 6.25 -23.02 -3.68
CA VAL A 76 4.91 -22.50 -3.42
C VAL A 76 3.92 -23.52 -3.98
N ALA A 77 3.02 -23.99 -3.12
CA ALA A 77 2.01 -24.97 -3.50
C ALA A 77 0.96 -24.35 -4.44
N GLU A 78 0.23 -25.20 -5.14
CA GLU A 78 -0.93 -24.76 -5.92
C GLU A 78 -1.96 -24.08 -5.02
N LYS A 79 -2.57 -23.00 -5.51
CA LYS A 79 -3.53 -22.12 -4.81
C LYS A 79 -3.00 -21.45 -3.54
N GLN A 80 -1.74 -21.64 -3.18
CA GLN A 80 -1.14 -20.91 -2.07
C GLN A 80 -1.08 -19.43 -2.42
N THR A 81 -1.63 -18.60 -1.53
CA THR A 81 -1.58 -17.14 -1.62
C THR A 81 -0.18 -16.64 -1.24
N ILE A 82 0.37 -15.77 -2.07
CA ILE A 82 1.59 -15.00 -1.82
C ILE A 82 1.25 -13.52 -2.01
N LEU A 83 1.57 -12.70 -1.02
CA LEU A 83 1.42 -11.24 -1.12
C LEU A 83 2.49 -10.68 -2.04
N ILE A 84 2.06 -9.97 -3.08
CA ILE A 84 2.96 -9.32 -4.04
C ILE A 84 3.05 -7.83 -3.70
N PRO A 85 4.23 -7.32 -3.32
CA PRO A 85 4.45 -5.89 -3.18
C PRO A 85 4.81 -5.26 -4.52
N PHE A 86 4.19 -4.12 -4.82
CA PHE A 86 4.49 -3.33 -6.00
C PHE A 86 4.30 -1.84 -5.74
N MET A 87 4.84 -1.02 -6.64
CA MET A 87 4.62 0.43 -6.60
C MET A 87 3.34 0.75 -7.36
N CYS A 88 2.40 1.40 -6.70
CA CYS A 88 1.20 1.95 -7.31
C CYS A 88 1.49 3.31 -7.93
N MET A 89 0.82 3.62 -9.03
CA MET A 89 0.78 4.94 -9.64
C MET A 89 -0.67 5.31 -9.92
N CYS A 90 -1.08 6.46 -9.40
CA CYS A 90 -2.42 6.98 -9.62
C CYS A 90 -2.44 7.96 -10.79
N ALA A 91 -3.37 7.73 -11.71
CA ALA A 91 -3.57 8.56 -12.89
C ALA A 91 -5.04 8.47 -13.35
N ASN A 92 -5.60 9.61 -13.74
CA ASN A 92 -6.94 9.69 -14.33
C ASN A 92 -8.05 9.03 -13.47
N GLY A 93 -7.99 9.20 -12.14
CA GLY A 93 -9.00 8.68 -11.22
C GLY A 93 -8.85 7.19 -10.85
N THR A 94 -7.86 6.50 -11.41
CA THR A 94 -7.59 5.07 -11.14
C THR A 94 -6.16 4.87 -10.68
N GLY A 95 -5.92 3.85 -9.86
CA GLY A 95 -4.57 3.43 -9.50
C GLY A 95 -4.24 2.07 -10.09
N VAL A 96 -3.08 2.00 -10.75
CA VAL A 96 -2.53 0.76 -11.32
C VAL A 96 -1.04 0.64 -11.02
N SER A 97 -0.52 -0.58 -11.06
CA SER A 97 0.90 -0.84 -10.83
C SER A 97 1.80 -0.08 -11.81
N ASP A 98 2.86 0.56 -11.33
CA ASP A 98 3.71 1.47 -12.12
C ASP A 98 4.58 0.71 -13.15
N ASN A 99 4.03 0.49 -14.34
CA ASN A 99 4.70 -0.10 -15.51
C ASN A 99 5.33 -1.49 -15.29
N VAL A 100 4.97 -2.16 -14.20
CA VAL A 100 5.47 -3.46 -13.75
C VAL A 100 4.29 -4.19 -13.07
N PRO A 101 4.04 -5.49 -13.32
CA PRO A 101 4.84 -6.41 -14.14
C PRO A 101 4.79 -6.17 -15.64
N LYS A 102 5.84 -6.65 -16.32
CA LYS A 102 5.86 -6.80 -17.78
C LYS A 102 5.88 -8.28 -18.13
N TYR A 103 4.96 -8.71 -18.97
CA TYR A 103 4.85 -10.08 -19.46
C TYR A 103 5.29 -10.15 -20.93
N SER A 104 6.10 -11.14 -21.29
CA SER A 104 6.48 -11.41 -22.68
C SER A 104 5.55 -12.47 -23.25
N VAL A 105 4.76 -12.09 -24.25
CA VAL A 105 3.75 -12.94 -24.89
C VAL A 105 4.41 -14.18 -25.48
N LYS A 106 3.83 -15.35 -25.21
CA LYS A 106 4.26 -16.64 -25.75
C LYS A 106 3.36 -17.06 -26.91
N ALA A 107 3.85 -18.01 -27.70
CA ALA A 107 3.03 -18.61 -28.76
C ALA A 107 1.77 -19.25 -28.17
N GLY A 108 0.60 -18.86 -28.69
CA GLY A 108 -0.70 -19.34 -28.25
C GLY A 108 -1.34 -18.55 -27.11
N ASP A 109 -0.69 -17.51 -26.57
CA ASP A 109 -1.30 -16.65 -25.56
C ASP A 109 -2.47 -15.82 -26.13
N SER A 110 -3.49 -15.64 -25.29
CA SER A 110 -4.52 -14.60 -25.43
C SER A 110 -4.47 -13.66 -24.22
N LEU A 111 -5.02 -12.45 -24.33
CA LEU A 111 -5.09 -11.52 -23.19
C LEU A 111 -5.90 -12.10 -22.02
N ASP A 112 -6.98 -12.84 -22.30
CA ASP A 112 -7.82 -13.49 -21.29
C ASP A 112 -7.06 -14.61 -20.55
N HIS A 113 -6.33 -15.47 -21.27
CA HIS A 113 -5.46 -16.49 -20.68
C HIS A 113 -4.39 -15.86 -19.78
N ILE A 114 -3.74 -14.78 -20.25
CA ILE A 114 -2.75 -14.06 -19.45
C ILE A 114 -3.40 -13.51 -18.17
N ALA A 115 -4.55 -12.86 -18.26
CA ALA A 115 -5.25 -12.29 -17.12
C ALA A 115 -5.70 -13.37 -16.12
N ARG A 116 -6.47 -14.37 -16.57
CA ARG A 116 -7.15 -15.35 -15.73
C ARG A 116 -6.22 -16.44 -15.22
N ASP A 117 -5.38 -16.99 -16.10
CA ASP A 117 -4.61 -18.20 -15.79
C ASP A 117 -3.18 -17.88 -15.35
N ILE A 118 -2.52 -16.89 -15.95
CA ILE A 118 -1.15 -16.52 -15.58
C ILE A 118 -1.13 -15.58 -14.37
N PHE A 119 -1.93 -14.51 -14.43
CA PHE A 119 -2.05 -13.53 -13.36
C PHE A 119 -3.24 -13.78 -12.44
N SER A 120 -3.84 -14.98 -12.47
CA SER A 120 -4.83 -15.43 -11.47
C SER A 120 -6.07 -14.53 -11.32
N ALA A 121 -6.50 -13.91 -12.42
CA ALA A 121 -7.58 -12.94 -12.50
C ALA A 121 -7.37 -11.69 -11.63
N LEU A 122 -6.12 -11.27 -11.44
CA LEU A 122 -5.79 -10.03 -10.72
C LEU A 122 -6.10 -8.76 -11.53
N THR A 123 -6.33 -8.91 -12.82
CA THR A 123 -6.72 -7.86 -13.76
C THR A 123 -7.59 -8.49 -14.85
N THR A 124 -8.11 -7.68 -15.77
CA THR A 124 -8.92 -8.16 -16.90
C THR A 124 -8.19 -8.01 -18.22
N TYR A 125 -8.66 -8.70 -19.26
CA TYR A 125 -8.06 -8.58 -20.59
C TYR A 125 -8.31 -7.19 -21.18
N GLU A 126 -9.45 -6.56 -20.86
CA GLU A 126 -9.78 -5.18 -21.25
C GLU A 126 -8.78 -4.20 -20.65
N GLU A 127 -8.44 -4.36 -19.37
CA GLU A 127 -7.45 -3.50 -18.71
C GLU A 127 -6.05 -3.69 -19.29
N ILE A 128 -5.63 -4.94 -19.53
CA ILE A 128 -4.36 -5.20 -20.22
C ILE A 128 -4.39 -4.55 -21.62
N ALA A 129 -5.47 -4.71 -22.38
CA ALA A 129 -5.57 -4.09 -23.71
C ALA A 129 -5.48 -2.56 -23.63
N ARG A 130 -6.22 -1.95 -22.70
CA ARG A 130 -6.30 -0.50 -22.49
C ARG A 130 -4.94 0.11 -22.20
N VAL A 131 -4.21 -0.41 -21.22
CA VAL A 131 -2.90 0.17 -20.83
C VAL A 131 -1.79 -0.09 -21.84
N ASN A 132 -1.97 -1.07 -22.74
CA ASN A 132 -1.03 -1.39 -23.82
C ASN A 132 -1.48 -0.85 -25.19
N ASN A 133 -2.55 -0.05 -25.27
CA ASN A 133 -3.11 0.50 -26.51
C ASN A 133 -3.43 -0.59 -27.56
N ILE A 134 -3.93 -1.74 -27.13
CA ILE A 134 -4.34 -2.83 -28.01
C ILE A 134 -5.79 -2.60 -28.45
N ALA A 135 -6.00 -2.47 -29.75
CA ALA A 135 -7.31 -2.12 -30.31
C ALA A 135 -8.31 -3.29 -30.28
N ALA A 136 -9.53 -2.97 -29.85
CA ALA A 136 -10.72 -3.80 -30.08
C ALA A 136 -11.11 -3.78 -31.58
N PRO A 137 -11.86 -4.78 -32.07
CA PRO A 137 -12.32 -5.99 -31.37
C PRO A 137 -11.34 -7.17 -31.48
N ALA A 138 -10.25 -7.01 -32.23
CA ALA A 138 -9.38 -8.12 -32.59
C ALA A 138 -8.41 -8.52 -31.44
N TYR A 139 -8.08 -7.59 -30.54
CA TYR A 139 -7.21 -7.81 -29.37
C TYR A 139 -5.93 -8.58 -29.69
N ILE A 140 -5.33 -8.28 -30.85
CA ILE A 140 -4.22 -9.06 -31.41
C ILE A 140 -2.96 -8.79 -30.59
N ILE A 141 -2.34 -9.87 -30.14
CA ILE A 141 -1.01 -9.89 -29.53
C ILE A 141 -0.09 -10.83 -30.30
N GLN A 142 1.21 -10.54 -30.30
CA GLN A 142 2.21 -11.34 -31.02
C GLN A 142 3.24 -11.92 -30.04
N PRO A 143 3.74 -13.15 -30.30
CA PRO A 143 4.83 -13.71 -29.50
C PRO A 143 6.03 -12.76 -29.42
N GLY A 144 6.60 -12.59 -28.23
CA GLY A 144 7.69 -11.65 -27.94
C GLY A 144 7.24 -10.22 -27.64
N GLN A 145 5.96 -9.87 -27.85
CA GLN A 145 5.43 -8.58 -27.42
C GLN A 145 5.49 -8.46 -25.89
N HIS A 146 5.93 -7.31 -25.39
CA HIS A 146 5.93 -7.01 -23.96
C HIS A 146 4.66 -6.26 -23.57
N LEU A 147 3.87 -6.85 -22.69
CA LEU A 147 2.65 -6.27 -22.13
C LEU A 147 2.91 -5.79 -20.71
N TRP A 148 2.54 -4.54 -20.41
CA TRP A 148 2.37 -4.09 -19.03
C TRP A 148 1.07 -4.70 -18.49
N ILE A 149 1.16 -5.37 -17.34
CA ILE A 149 0.03 -5.96 -16.66
C ILE A 149 -0.41 -5.02 -15.53
N PRO A 150 -1.57 -4.34 -15.65
CA PRO A 150 -2.00 -3.36 -14.67
C PRO A 150 -2.65 -4.06 -13.48
N LEU A 151 -1.95 -4.09 -12.34
CA LEU A 151 -2.53 -4.56 -11.07
C LEU A 151 -3.26 -3.41 -10.39
N PRO A 152 -4.51 -3.58 -9.94
CA PRO A 152 -5.27 -2.51 -9.30
C PRO A 152 -4.68 -2.13 -7.94
N CYS A 153 -4.66 -0.84 -7.64
CA CYS A 153 -4.17 -0.29 -6.39
C CYS A 153 -4.69 1.13 -6.16
N SER A 154 -4.45 1.70 -4.98
CA SER A 154 -4.70 3.11 -4.72
C SER A 154 -3.64 3.68 -3.78
N CYS A 155 -3.54 5.01 -3.76
CA CYS A 155 -2.68 5.79 -2.88
C CYS A 155 -3.47 6.82 -2.08
N ASP A 156 -4.80 6.71 -2.10
CA ASP A 156 -5.67 7.64 -1.41
C ASP A 156 -5.59 7.44 0.11
N LEU A 157 -5.89 8.51 0.84
CA LEU A 157 -6.09 8.39 2.28
C LEU A 157 -7.46 7.78 2.53
N VAL A 158 -7.55 6.91 3.54
CA VAL A 158 -8.84 6.38 3.98
C VAL A 158 -9.16 7.01 5.34
N ASP A 159 -10.25 7.78 5.37
CA ASP A 159 -10.69 8.54 6.53
C ASP A 159 -9.59 9.46 7.11
N GLY A 160 -8.78 10.05 6.20
CA GLY A 160 -7.70 10.98 6.53
C GLY A 160 -6.38 10.32 6.96
N VAL A 161 -6.29 8.99 6.94
CA VAL A 161 -5.11 8.24 7.38
C VAL A 161 -4.44 7.51 6.21
N LYS A 162 -3.10 7.43 6.24
CA LYS A 162 -2.34 6.62 5.28
C LYS A 162 -2.58 5.14 5.54
N VAL A 163 -2.91 4.39 4.49
CA VAL A 163 -3.14 2.94 4.51
C VAL A 163 -2.35 2.27 3.40
N VAL A 164 -2.02 0.99 3.58
CA VAL A 164 -1.55 0.16 2.47
C VAL A 164 -2.78 -0.40 1.78
N HIS A 165 -3.06 0.06 0.57
CA HIS A 165 -4.11 -0.54 -0.25
C HIS A 165 -3.70 -1.95 -0.65
N TYR A 166 -4.56 -2.90 -0.34
CA TYR A 166 -4.34 -4.32 -0.51
C TYR A 166 -5.47 -4.90 -1.35
N GLY A 167 -5.14 -5.37 -2.55
CA GLY A 167 -6.06 -6.14 -3.37
C GLY A 167 -6.22 -7.56 -2.82
N HIS A 168 -7.27 -7.74 -2.02
CA HIS A 168 -7.62 -9.02 -1.43
C HIS A 168 -8.45 -9.84 -2.41
N LYS A 169 -8.05 -11.09 -2.68
CA LYS A 169 -8.85 -11.98 -3.51
C LYS A 169 -9.92 -12.67 -2.65
N VAL A 170 -11.18 -12.34 -2.91
CA VAL A 170 -12.32 -12.77 -2.08
C VAL A 170 -12.46 -14.29 -2.13
N GLU A 171 -12.31 -14.94 -0.98
CA GLU A 171 -12.51 -16.38 -0.86
C GLU A 171 -14.00 -16.74 -1.00
N LYS A 172 -14.30 -17.87 -1.64
CA LYS A 172 -15.68 -18.36 -1.80
C LYS A 172 -16.39 -18.48 -0.44
N GLY A 173 -17.55 -17.81 -0.32
CA GLY A 173 -18.36 -17.81 0.91
C GLY A 173 -17.96 -16.74 1.94
N SER A 174 -17.00 -15.88 1.63
CA SER A 174 -16.68 -14.70 2.45
C SER A 174 -17.83 -13.69 2.46
N THR A 175 -17.88 -12.90 3.53
CA THR A 175 -18.73 -11.70 3.62
C THR A 175 -17.87 -10.48 3.91
N LEU A 176 -18.39 -9.28 3.59
CA LEU A 176 -17.69 -8.04 3.92
C LEU A 176 -17.46 -7.89 5.42
N GLU A 177 -18.38 -8.36 6.26
CA GLU A 177 -18.20 -8.35 7.72
C GLU A 177 -16.98 -9.17 8.16
N ILE A 178 -16.82 -10.39 7.63
CA ILE A 178 -15.69 -11.27 7.95
C ILE A 178 -14.36 -10.64 7.50
N ILE A 179 -14.34 -10.10 6.28
CA ILE A 179 -13.15 -9.45 5.70
C ILE A 179 -12.80 -8.19 6.51
N ALA A 180 -13.78 -7.34 6.79
CA ALA A 180 -13.61 -6.11 7.56
C ALA A 180 -13.01 -6.39 8.94
N ARG A 181 -13.58 -7.38 9.66
CA ARG A 181 -13.08 -7.82 10.97
C ARG A 181 -11.66 -8.37 10.88
N ARG A 182 -11.34 -9.18 9.86
CA ARG A 182 -10.01 -9.77 9.66
C ARG A 182 -8.93 -8.69 9.51
N TYR A 183 -9.24 -7.62 8.78
CA TYR A 183 -8.25 -6.58 8.44
C TYR A 183 -8.38 -5.28 9.24
N GLY A 184 -9.27 -5.24 10.25
CA GLY A 184 -9.42 -4.08 11.14
C GLY A 184 -10.03 -2.86 10.45
N THR A 185 -10.98 -3.07 9.54
CA THR A 185 -11.76 -2.01 8.88
C THR A 185 -13.26 -2.21 9.09
N THR A 186 -14.11 -1.48 8.38
CA THR A 186 -15.57 -1.60 8.47
C THR A 186 -16.19 -2.02 7.13
N GLU A 187 -17.34 -2.70 7.18
CA GLU A 187 -18.10 -3.06 5.97
C GLU A 187 -18.44 -1.81 5.15
N ASN A 188 -18.84 -0.71 5.80
CA ASN A 188 -19.13 0.55 5.11
C ASN A 188 -17.89 1.12 4.38
N THR A 189 -16.71 1.02 4.99
CA THR A 189 -15.45 1.42 4.34
C THR A 189 -15.18 0.54 3.11
N LEU A 190 -15.36 -0.78 3.22
CA LEU A 190 -15.18 -1.70 2.08
C LEU A 190 -16.17 -1.43 0.95
N LEU A 191 -17.46 -1.24 1.27
CA LEU A 191 -18.49 -0.88 0.29
C LEU A 191 -18.11 0.39 -0.47
N ARG A 192 -17.76 1.46 0.27
CA ARG A 192 -17.37 2.75 -0.29
C ARG A 192 -16.15 2.65 -1.22
N LEU A 193 -15.08 1.99 -0.79
CA LEU A 193 -13.85 1.87 -1.57
C LEU A 193 -14.05 1.08 -2.87
N ASN A 194 -14.96 0.10 -2.84
CA ASN A 194 -15.19 -0.81 -3.94
C ASN A 194 -16.45 -0.48 -4.76
N GLY A 195 -17.03 0.71 -4.55
CA GLY A 195 -18.19 1.19 -5.31
C GLY A 195 -19.45 0.34 -5.16
N MET A 196 -19.56 -0.46 -4.09
CA MET A 196 -20.70 -1.34 -3.85
C MET A 196 -21.77 -0.63 -3.03
N THR A 197 -23.04 -0.83 -3.39
CA THR A 197 -24.18 -0.25 -2.64
C THR A 197 -24.61 -1.15 -1.49
N ASN A 198 -24.42 -2.46 -1.62
CA ASN A 198 -24.81 -3.46 -0.64
C ASN A 198 -23.84 -4.66 -0.65
N SER A 199 -23.75 -5.39 0.45
CA SER A 199 -22.81 -6.50 0.60
C SER A 199 -23.14 -7.74 -0.24
N SER A 200 -24.35 -7.83 -0.83
CA SER A 200 -24.69 -8.94 -1.73
C SER A 200 -24.05 -8.82 -3.11
N GLU A 201 -23.46 -7.65 -3.43
CA GLU A 201 -22.65 -7.45 -4.63
C GLU A 201 -21.26 -8.09 -4.54
N LEU A 202 -20.82 -8.51 -3.34
CA LEU A 202 -19.53 -9.16 -3.16
C LEU A 202 -19.50 -10.51 -3.88
N LEU A 203 -18.59 -10.66 -4.85
CA LEU A 203 -18.41 -11.90 -5.59
C LEU A 203 -17.17 -12.65 -5.11
N ALA A 204 -17.25 -13.98 -5.14
CA ALA A 204 -16.07 -14.83 -4.98
C ALA A 204 -15.07 -14.56 -6.11
N ASP A 205 -13.78 -14.71 -5.81
CA ASP A 205 -12.65 -14.46 -6.70
C ASP A 205 -12.47 -13.01 -7.18
N GLN A 206 -13.35 -12.09 -6.79
CA GLN A 206 -13.18 -10.65 -7.01
C GLN A 206 -11.95 -10.13 -6.26
N ILE A 207 -11.26 -9.15 -6.84
CA ILE A 207 -10.22 -8.40 -6.15
C ILE A 207 -10.86 -7.20 -5.45
N LEU A 208 -10.83 -7.22 -4.12
CA LEU A 208 -11.41 -6.20 -3.25
C LEU A 208 -10.31 -5.28 -2.71
N ASP A 209 -10.49 -3.97 -2.81
CA ASP A 209 -9.63 -2.99 -2.14
C ASP A 209 -9.90 -3.02 -0.64
N VAL A 210 -8.90 -3.49 0.11
CA VAL A 210 -8.92 -3.54 1.57
C VAL A 210 -7.86 -2.56 2.10
N PRO A 211 -8.25 -1.55 2.90
CA PRO A 211 -7.31 -0.59 3.44
C PRO A 211 -6.63 -1.16 4.68
N LEU A 212 -5.40 -1.65 4.54
CA LEU A 212 -4.62 -2.13 5.68
C LEU A 212 -4.03 -0.95 6.45
N GLN A 213 -4.25 -0.90 7.77
CA GLN A 213 -3.63 0.10 8.61
C GLN A 213 -2.10 0.02 8.50
N ALA A 214 -1.51 1.14 8.10
CA ALA A 214 -0.06 1.27 7.99
C ALA A 214 0.56 1.69 9.32
N CYS A 215 1.81 1.30 9.55
CA CYS A 215 2.56 1.83 10.67
C CYS A 215 2.86 3.32 10.49
N SER A 216 2.61 4.10 11.54
CA SER A 216 3.12 5.46 11.70
C SER A 216 4.65 5.46 11.71
N SER A 217 5.26 6.43 11.06
CA SER A 217 6.72 6.54 10.93
C SER A 217 7.18 7.98 11.09
N SER A 218 8.47 8.16 11.36
CA SER A 218 9.13 9.47 11.43
C SER A 218 9.90 9.80 10.14
N ILE A 219 9.59 9.11 9.03
CA ILE A 219 10.27 9.26 7.74
C ILE A 219 9.97 10.65 7.19
N LYS A 220 11.03 11.41 6.91
CA LYS A 220 10.94 12.78 6.37
C LYS A 220 10.44 12.77 4.92
N ASN A 221 9.79 13.86 4.50
CA ASN A 221 9.26 13.99 3.14
C ASN A 221 10.36 14.03 2.08
N GLU A 222 11.55 14.52 2.44
CA GLU A 222 12.72 14.62 1.56
C GLU A 222 13.47 13.29 1.44
N SER A 223 13.04 12.26 2.18
CA SER A 223 13.67 10.94 2.13
C SER A 223 13.42 10.24 0.79
N LEU A 224 14.42 9.51 0.31
CA LEU A 224 14.29 8.69 -0.89
C LEU A 224 13.26 7.55 -0.76
N ASP A 225 12.89 7.19 0.47
CA ASP A 225 11.86 6.21 0.81
C ASP A 225 10.66 6.83 1.53
N THR A 226 10.32 8.08 1.23
CA THR A 226 9.10 8.73 1.75
C THR A 226 7.81 7.94 1.47
N SER A 227 7.81 7.08 0.44
CA SER A 227 6.70 6.18 0.08
C SER A 227 6.72 4.82 0.80
N LEU A 228 7.69 4.59 1.71
CA LEU A 228 7.75 3.37 2.51
C LEU A 228 6.54 3.30 3.42
N LEU A 229 5.72 2.30 3.19
CA LEU A 229 4.48 2.06 3.92
C LEU A 229 4.36 0.56 4.16
N LEU A 230 4.21 0.17 5.43
CA LEU A 230 4.15 -1.23 5.86
C LEU A 230 2.87 -1.47 6.64
N SER A 231 2.17 -2.55 6.30
CA SER A 231 1.02 -3.07 7.04
C SER A 231 1.48 -4.08 8.09
N ASN A 232 0.58 -4.40 9.04
CA ASN A 232 0.86 -5.38 10.09
C ASN A 232 1.40 -6.71 9.54
N GLY A 233 2.44 -7.24 10.18
CA GLY A 233 3.08 -8.51 9.81
C GLY A 233 4.04 -8.42 8.63
N THR A 234 4.30 -7.23 8.07
CA THR A 234 5.24 -7.05 6.97
C THR A 234 6.54 -6.39 7.43
N TYR A 235 7.61 -6.61 6.67
CA TYR A 235 8.87 -5.87 6.82
C TYR A 235 9.42 -5.43 5.47
N ALA A 236 10.34 -4.46 5.48
CA ALA A 236 11.12 -4.07 4.32
C ALA A 236 12.57 -3.77 4.70
N LEU A 237 13.46 -3.94 3.72
CA LEU A 237 14.81 -3.40 3.77
C LEU A 237 14.83 -2.06 3.04
N THR A 238 15.34 -1.03 3.71
CA THR A 238 15.51 0.31 3.15
C THR A 238 16.94 0.81 3.35
N ALA A 239 17.23 2.05 2.96
CA ALA A 239 18.56 2.66 3.01
C ALA A 239 19.63 1.74 2.40
N TYR A 240 19.43 1.34 1.14
CA TYR A 240 20.31 0.41 0.41
C TYR A 240 20.63 -0.90 1.15
N GLN A 241 19.65 -1.42 1.89
CA GLN A 241 19.72 -2.62 2.74
C GLN A 241 20.41 -2.44 4.08
N CYS A 242 20.73 -1.23 4.52
CA CYS A 242 21.32 -1.01 5.84
C CYS A 242 20.31 -1.05 6.99
N VAL A 243 19.04 -0.77 6.70
CA VAL A 243 17.98 -0.70 7.70
C VAL A 243 16.88 -1.69 7.36
N LYS A 244 16.43 -2.44 8.36
CA LYS A 244 15.25 -3.29 8.30
C LYS A 244 14.15 -2.64 9.13
N CYS A 245 13.00 -2.38 8.53
CA CYS A 245 11.82 -1.86 9.20
C CYS A 245 10.70 -2.89 9.15
N LYS A 246 9.96 -3.06 10.24
CA LYS A 246 8.79 -3.94 10.35
C LYS A 246 7.60 -3.20 10.92
N CYS A 247 6.41 -3.65 10.56
CA CYS A 247 5.16 -3.17 11.14
C CYS A 247 4.46 -4.29 11.88
N ASP A 248 4.06 -4.02 13.12
CA ASP A 248 3.39 -4.97 14.01
C ASP A 248 2.34 -4.23 14.84
N ALA A 249 1.10 -4.73 14.79
CA ALA A 249 -0.03 -4.19 15.54
C ALA A 249 0.22 -4.21 17.05
N ALA A 250 1.02 -5.15 17.56
CA ALA A 250 1.40 -5.23 18.98
C ALA A 250 2.23 -4.01 19.45
N ASN A 251 2.81 -3.25 18.52
CA ASN A 251 3.56 -2.03 18.79
C ASN A 251 2.76 -0.77 18.42
N ASN A 252 1.44 -0.81 18.61
CA ASN A 252 0.51 0.29 18.34
C ASN A 252 0.67 0.88 16.93
N PHE A 253 0.94 0.01 15.94
CA PHE A 253 1.22 0.44 14.56
C PHE A 253 2.30 1.53 14.48
N THR A 254 3.38 1.40 15.25
CA THR A 254 4.57 2.26 15.13
C THR A 254 5.66 1.50 14.39
N LEU A 255 6.22 2.11 13.35
CA LEU A 255 7.25 1.49 12.51
C LEU A 255 8.50 1.18 13.36
N GLN A 256 8.85 -0.10 13.46
CA GLN A 256 10.02 -0.55 14.22
C GLN A 256 11.17 -0.81 13.26
N CYS A 257 12.28 -0.09 13.40
CA CYS A 257 13.44 -0.24 12.52
C CYS A 257 14.71 -0.58 13.32
N GLU A 258 15.56 -1.39 12.71
CA GLU A 258 16.85 -1.84 13.25
C GLU A 258 17.91 -1.91 12.15
N PRO A 259 19.22 -1.84 12.47
CA PRO A 259 20.26 -2.15 11.51
C PRO A 259 20.10 -3.59 10.98
N SER A 260 20.11 -3.76 9.66
CA SER A 260 19.78 -5.04 9.01
C SER A 260 20.84 -6.13 9.17
N GLN A 261 22.06 -5.75 9.55
CA GLN A 261 23.28 -6.59 9.53
C GLN A 261 23.68 -7.10 8.13
N LEU A 262 23.09 -6.54 7.06
CA LEU A 262 23.47 -6.86 5.68
C LEU A 262 24.46 -5.85 5.11
N ASN A 263 25.23 -6.30 4.12
CA ASN A 263 26.06 -5.41 3.33
C ASN A 263 25.21 -4.45 2.52
N SER A 264 25.56 -3.17 2.55
CA SER A 264 24.92 -2.16 1.72
C SER A 264 25.11 -2.50 0.23
N THR A 265 24.13 -2.09 -0.57
CA THR A 265 24.23 -2.14 -2.04
C THR A 265 24.78 -0.88 -2.67
N HIS A 266 25.11 0.13 -1.86
CA HIS A 266 25.59 1.42 -2.34
C HIS A 266 26.85 1.87 -1.60
N TRP A 267 26.82 1.84 -0.28
CA TRP A 267 27.95 2.26 0.54
C TRP A 267 28.92 1.10 0.79
N LYS A 268 30.21 1.39 0.96
CA LYS A 268 31.20 0.39 1.37
C LYS A 268 30.88 -0.19 2.76
N VAL A 269 30.39 0.68 3.64
CA VAL A 269 29.93 0.37 4.99
C VAL A 269 28.65 1.17 5.22
N CYS A 270 27.67 0.59 5.91
CA CYS A 270 26.45 1.31 6.24
C CYS A 270 26.75 2.57 7.07
N PRO A 271 26.13 3.73 6.75
CA PRO A 271 26.23 4.93 7.57
C PRO A 271 25.81 4.69 9.02
N SER A 272 26.26 5.57 9.91
CA SER A 272 25.85 5.52 11.32
C SER A 272 24.33 5.59 11.45
N THR A 273 23.80 4.83 12.40
CA THR A 273 22.38 4.80 12.78
C THR A 273 22.17 5.29 14.20
N GLN A 274 23.15 6.01 14.77
CA GLN A 274 23.03 6.66 16.06
C GLN A 274 22.16 7.91 15.95
N CYS A 275 21.33 8.19 16.96
CA CYS A 275 20.59 9.43 17.05
C CYS A 275 21.50 10.59 17.48
N GLU A 276 21.30 11.76 16.88
CA GLU A 276 22.03 12.98 17.26
C GLU A 276 21.88 13.27 18.75
N ASP A 277 22.99 13.70 19.37
CA ASP A 277 23.10 14.04 20.79
C ASP A 277 22.64 12.95 21.78
N SER A 278 22.70 11.68 21.36
CA SER A 278 22.29 10.54 22.18
C SER A 278 23.25 9.36 22.04
N SER A 279 23.30 8.49 23.06
CA SER A 279 23.94 7.16 22.97
C SER A 279 23.03 6.10 22.32
N LEU A 280 21.78 6.47 22.00
CA LEU A 280 20.83 5.56 21.38
C LEU A 280 21.17 5.31 19.92
N VAL A 281 21.18 4.03 19.55
CA VAL A 281 21.25 3.55 18.18
C VAL A 281 19.84 3.18 17.72
N LEU A 282 19.59 3.23 16.41
CA LEU A 282 18.31 2.88 15.80
C LEU A 282 17.69 1.61 16.39
N GLY A 283 16.46 1.74 16.90
CA GLY A 283 15.70 0.68 17.56
C GLY A 283 15.90 0.62 19.08
N ASN A 284 17.00 1.16 19.61
CA ASN A 284 17.22 1.26 21.05
C ASN A 284 16.23 2.24 21.68
N THR A 285 15.89 1.95 22.93
CA THR A 285 14.96 2.76 23.72
C THR A 285 15.52 2.97 25.12
N THR A 286 15.35 4.17 25.67
CA THR A 286 15.52 4.49 27.09
C THR A 286 14.20 4.93 27.73
N GLY A 287 14.08 4.69 29.03
CA GLY A 287 12.88 5.01 29.83
C GLY A 287 11.92 3.82 29.97
N GLY A 288 11.43 3.62 31.20
CA GLY A 288 10.51 2.55 31.59
C GLY A 288 10.84 1.97 32.97
N SER A 289 10.29 2.57 34.03
CA SER A 289 10.44 2.11 35.43
C SER A 289 9.32 2.64 36.35
N SER A 290 8.18 3.12 35.82
CA SER A 290 7.13 3.69 36.67
C SER A 290 5.73 3.50 36.09
N THR A 291 4.69 3.72 36.91
CA THR A 291 3.27 3.51 36.56
C THR A 291 2.75 4.36 35.38
N CYS A 292 3.51 5.37 34.94
CA CYS A 292 3.42 5.91 33.58
C CYS A 292 4.83 5.94 32.96
N GLU A 293 4.96 5.53 31.70
CA GLU A 293 6.25 5.45 31.04
C GLU A 293 6.33 6.43 29.87
N LEU A 294 7.25 7.39 30.01
CA LEU A 294 7.81 8.13 28.89
C LEU A 294 8.92 7.27 28.30
N LYS A 295 8.72 6.86 27.05
CA LYS A 295 9.61 5.99 26.30
C LYS A 295 10.24 6.81 25.17
N THR A 296 11.56 6.94 25.17
CA THR A 296 12.32 7.61 24.10
C THR A 296 13.03 6.56 23.27
N THR A 297 12.67 6.46 21.99
CA THR A 297 13.25 5.51 21.03
C THR A 297 14.03 6.26 19.97
N CYS A 298 15.21 5.75 19.58
CA CYS A 298 15.87 6.23 18.37
C CYS A 298 15.18 5.62 17.15
N ALA A 299 14.39 6.44 16.44
CA ALA A 299 13.56 6.04 15.31
C ALA A 299 14.24 6.34 13.98
N TYR A 300 13.84 5.58 12.96
CA TYR A 300 14.27 5.82 11.58
C TYR A 300 13.53 7.02 10.99
N ALA A 301 14.28 7.94 10.38
CA ALA A 301 13.75 9.17 9.79
C ALA A 301 13.97 9.28 8.27
N GLY A 302 14.45 8.21 7.63
CA GLY A 302 14.70 8.17 6.19
C GLY A 302 16.18 8.08 5.81
N TYR A 303 16.49 8.32 4.55
CA TYR A 303 17.87 8.38 4.04
C TYR A 303 17.97 9.21 2.74
N ASN A 304 19.19 9.61 2.42
CA ASN A 304 19.56 10.12 1.10
C ASN A 304 20.79 9.36 0.57
N ASN A 305 21.37 9.78 -0.56
CA ASN A 305 22.53 9.10 -1.14
C ASN A 305 23.79 9.11 -0.23
N SER A 306 23.85 9.99 0.76
CA SER A 306 25.04 10.21 1.59
C SER A 306 24.93 9.63 3.00
N THR A 307 23.73 9.61 3.60
CA THR A 307 23.56 9.18 5.00
C THR A 307 22.17 8.62 5.30
N ILE A 308 22.06 8.00 6.47
CA ILE A 308 20.80 7.60 7.10
C ILE A 308 20.38 8.67 8.10
N PHE A 309 19.09 9.00 8.12
CA PHE A 309 18.50 9.92 9.09
C PHE A 309 17.86 9.15 10.23
N THR A 310 18.10 9.61 11.45
CA THR A 310 17.49 9.10 12.68
C THR A 310 16.93 10.26 13.49
N VAL A 311 15.98 9.98 14.39
CA VAL A 311 15.37 10.99 15.26
C VAL A 311 14.96 10.37 16.59
N LEU A 312 15.05 11.14 17.67
CA LEU A 312 14.48 10.73 18.95
C LEU A 312 12.95 10.87 18.90
N ALA A 313 12.25 9.75 19.04
CA ALA A 313 10.79 9.70 19.10
C ALA A 313 10.34 9.39 20.53
N ASN A 314 9.44 10.23 21.06
CA ASN A 314 8.88 10.06 22.39
C ASN A 314 7.48 9.46 22.29
N SER A 315 7.21 8.43 23.09
CA SER A 315 5.88 7.86 23.30
C SER A 315 5.54 7.90 24.77
N SER A 316 4.31 8.31 25.09
CA SER A 316 3.82 8.41 26.47
C SER A 316 2.56 7.57 26.64
N THR A 317 2.53 6.74 27.67
CA THR A 317 1.31 6.07 28.15
C THR A 317 0.59 6.89 29.22
N CYS A 318 1.05 8.12 29.52
CA CYS A 318 0.43 8.95 30.53
C CYS A 318 -0.96 9.39 30.06
N PRO A 319 -1.97 9.36 30.94
CA PRO A 319 -3.23 10.03 30.67
C PRO A 319 -2.93 11.49 30.31
N ALA A 320 -3.41 11.93 29.14
CA ALA A 320 -3.48 13.35 28.86
C ALA A 320 -4.23 14.02 30.02
N PRO A 321 -3.80 15.20 30.51
CA PRO A 321 -4.54 15.90 31.55
C PRO A 321 -5.99 16.05 31.10
N SER A 322 -6.91 15.40 31.81
CA SER A 322 -8.34 15.51 31.55
C SER A 322 -8.73 16.99 31.64
N PRO A 323 -9.49 17.54 30.68
CA PRO A 323 -10.04 18.88 30.79
C PRO A 323 -11.19 18.85 31.81
N ASN A 324 -10.89 18.64 33.08
CA ASN A 324 -11.88 18.70 34.15
C ASN A 324 -12.05 20.13 34.62
N ASN A 325 -13.23 20.68 34.30
CA ASN A 325 -14.04 21.56 35.14
C ASN A 325 -13.26 22.42 36.15
N LYS A 326 -12.87 23.61 35.72
CA LYS A 326 -12.81 24.77 36.61
C LYS A 326 -13.88 25.77 36.18
N ALA A 327 -15.05 25.68 36.83
CA ALA A 327 -15.80 26.88 37.12
C ALA A 327 -14.90 27.77 37.98
N GLY A 328 -14.65 29.00 37.52
CA GLY A 328 -13.89 30.00 38.29
C GLY A 328 -12.76 30.69 37.51
N SER A 329 -13.15 31.45 36.48
CA SER A 329 -12.59 32.75 36.09
C SER A 329 -11.07 32.98 36.19
N LYS A 330 -10.40 33.07 35.03
CA LYS A 330 -9.72 34.29 34.53
C LYS A 330 -9.07 34.01 33.18
N MET A 331 -9.36 34.89 32.22
CA MET A 331 -8.72 34.97 30.91
C MET A 331 -7.19 35.03 31.04
N GLY A 332 -6.52 34.15 30.30
CA GLY A 332 -5.09 34.19 30.03
C GLY A 332 -4.85 33.71 28.61
N LEU A 333 -4.90 34.65 27.66
CA LEU A 333 -4.42 34.46 26.29
C LEU A 333 -2.89 34.29 26.33
N GLN A 334 -2.34 33.34 25.56
CA GLN A 334 -0.98 33.27 24.98
C GLN A 334 -0.61 31.79 24.71
N ILE A 335 -0.01 31.31 23.61
CA ILE A 335 0.57 31.86 22.37
C ILE A 335 0.47 30.73 21.32
N LEU A 336 -0.12 31.00 20.16
CA LEU A 336 0.10 30.22 18.94
C LEU A 336 1.34 30.79 18.26
N SER A 337 2.32 29.91 18.02
CA SER A 337 3.59 30.24 17.40
C SER A 337 3.39 30.69 15.94
N TRP A 338 4.10 31.76 15.62
CA TRP A 338 4.10 32.54 14.40
C TRP A 338 4.27 31.74 13.10
N ASN A 339 3.42 32.07 12.11
CA ASN A 339 3.82 32.40 10.75
C ASN A 339 2.57 32.75 9.94
N PHE A 340 2.25 34.05 9.80
CA PHE A 340 1.65 34.64 8.59
C PHE A 340 1.65 36.16 8.77
N LEU A 341 2.63 36.80 8.14
CA LEU A 341 2.82 38.25 8.13
C LEU A 341 1.95 38.86 7.01
N PHE A 342 0.99 39.69 7.42
CA PHE A 342 0.48 40.90 6.75
C PHE A 342 -0.02 40.84 5.31
N VAL A 343 -1.36 40.88 5.13
CA VAL A 343 -1.99 41.80 4.16
C VAL A 343 -3.38 42.23 4.69
N THR A 344 -3.68 43.52 4.52
CA THR A 344 -4.99 44.21 4.63
C THR A 344 -5.41 44.71 6.03
N VAL A 345 -5.31 46.02 6.26
CA VAL A 345 -6.45 46.97 6.45
C VAL A 345 -5.87 48.39 6.54
N HIS A 346 -5.93 49.15 5.45
CA HIS A 346 -6.03 50.60 5.49
C HIS A 346 -7.30 50.97 4.73
N LEU A 347 -8.42 51.19 5.43
CA LEU A 347 -9.61 51.82 4.86
C LEU A 347 -10.63 52.20 5.96
N VAL A 348 -10.21 52.97 6.98
CA VAL A 348 -11.15 53.73 7.83
C VAL A 348 -10.53 55.07 8.27
N PHE A 349 -10.01 55.83 7.30
CA PHE A 349 -9.78 57.28 7.45
C PHE A 349 -10.31 57.99 6.21
N LEU A 350 -11.63 57.94 6.06
CA LEU A 350 -12.41 58.82 5.19
C LEU A 350 -13.63 59.29 6.00
N CYS A 351 -13.35 60.01 7.08
CA CYS A 351 -14.28 61.00 7.60
C CYS A 351 -13.77 62.36 7.10
N LEU A 352 -14.70 63.18 6.63
CA LEU A 352 -14.59 64.64 6.61
C LEU A 352 -13.64 65.22 5.53
N CYS A 353 -14.10 65.19 4.28
CA CYS A 353 -13.82 66.24 3.30
C CYS A 353 -14.87 66.15 2.19
N LEU A 354 -16.08 66.68 2.43
CA LEU A 354 -17.02 67.15 1.41
C LEU A 354 -18.11 67.96 2.15
N SER A 355 -17.68 69.13 2.63
CA SER A 355 -18.52 70.28 2.93
C SER A 355 -17.99 71.44 2.09
N GLN A 356 -18.39 71.46 0.81
CA GLN A 356 -18.57 72.63 -0.06
C GLN A 356 -19.16 72.18 -1.39
#